data_AF-A0A075JUG8-F1
#
_entry.id   AF-A0A075JUG8-F1
#
_cell.length_a   1.000
_cell.length_b   1.000
_cell.length_c   1.000
_cell.angle_alpha   90.00
_cell.angle_beta   90.00
_cell.angle_gamma   90.00
#
_symmetry.space_group_name_H-M   'P 1'
#
loop_
_entity.id
_entity.type
_entity.pdbx_description
1 polymer ?
#
loop_
_entity_poly.entity_id
_entity_poly.type
_entity_poly.pdbx_seq_one_letter_code
_entity_poly.pdbx_strand_id
1 'polypeptide(L)'
;MDYIKQLNEFHERIDLEPISIQARSLWITLTNIHEKLLWRESFVVSSSKLQVKAGLSQRAFKRGREELIYNGFIQVTFGDSNQSAVYRMVQLYSDLQSIKLGRRVIVNHKMNHKVSPLIKHKQKLK
;
A
#
# COMPACT_ATOMS: atom_id res chain seq x y z
N MET A 1 6.89 3.54 15.37
CA MET A 1 5.89 2.93 14.49
C MET A 1 6.47 1.61 13.97
N ASP A 2 5.64 0.60 13.71
CA ASP A 2 6.02 -0.75 13.30
C ASP A 2 5.62 -0.96 11.83
N TYR A 3 6.60 -1.25 10.98
CA TYR A 3 6.40 -1.39 9.53
C TYR A 3 5.45 -2.54 9.17
N ILE A 4 5.61 -3.69 9.85
CA ILE A 4 4.84 -4.90 9.53
C ILE A 4 3.39 -4.73 9.96
N LYS A 5 3.15 -4.20 11.15
CA LYS A 5 1.78 -3.90 11.61
C LYS A 5 1.11 -2.87 10.70
N GLN A 6 1.85 -1.84 10.30
CA GLN A 6 1.34 -0.82 9.39
C GLN A 6 0.95 -1.42 8.04
N LEU A 7 1.78 -2.28 7.46
CA LEU A 7 1.52 -2.92 6.18
C LEU A 7 0.31 -3.86 6.24
N ASN A 8 0.21 -4.67 7.30
CA ASN A 8 -0.93 -5.58 7.48
C ASN A 8 -2.24 -4.81 7.58
N GLU A 9 -2.30 -3.76 8.39
CA GLU A 9 -3.51 -2.95 8.54
C GLU A 9 -3.85 -2.16 7.26
N PHE A 10 -2.84 -1.71 6.51
CA PHE A 10 -3.05 -1.11 5.19
C PHE A 10 -3.72 -2.10 4.24
N HIS A 11 -3.24 -3.35 4.18
CA HIS A 11 -3.85 -4.40 3.37
C HIS A 11 -5.28 -4.73 3.82
N GLU A 12 -5.52 -4.87 5.12
CA GLU A 12 -6.88 -5.11 5.64
C GLU A 12 -7.85 -3.98 5.25
N ARG A 13 -7.42 -2.71 5.31
CA ARG A 13 -8.25 -1.57 4.93
C ARG A 13 -8.55 -1.54 3.43
N ILE A 14 -7.56 -1.73 2.56
CA ILE A 14 -7.77 -1.67 1.11
C ILE A 14 -8.49 -2.91 0.53
N ASP A 15 -8.56 -4.01 1.29
CA ASP A 15 -9.40 -5.17 0.95
C ASP A 15 -10.89 -4.87 1.16
N LEU A 16 -11.21 -4.02 2.15
CA LEU A 16 -12.57 -3.55 2.42
C LEU A 16 -12.95 -2.36 1.53
N GLU A 17 -12.03 -1.40 1.40
CA GLU A 17 -12.22 -0.16 0.64
C GLU A 17 -11.07 0.02 -0.36
N PRO A 18 -11.18 -0.58 -1.56
CA PRO A 18 -10.11 -0.55 -2.54
C PRO A 18 -9.77 0.87 -3.00
N ILE A 19 -8.50 1.22 -2.91
CA ILE A 19 -7.94 2.43 -3.52
C ILE A 19 -7.21 2.11 -4.83
N SER A 20 -6.97 3.15 -5.64
CA SER A 20 -6.28 3.05 -6.93
C SER A 20 -4.85 2.53 -6.81
N ILE A 21 -4.33 1.97 -7.92
CA ILE A 21 -2.93 1.52 -8.01
C ILE A 21 -1.94 2.68 -7.79
N GLN A 22 -2.31 3.89 -8.19
CA GLN A 22 -1.50 5.10 -8.01
C GLN A 22 -1.37 5.44 -6.53
N ALA A 23 -2.48 5.40 -5.78
CA ALA A 23 -2.47 5.61 -4.33
C ALA A 23 -1.68 4.52 -3.60
N ARG A 24 -1.85 3.23 -3.96
CA ARG A 24 -1.06 2.13 -3.37
C ARG A 24 0.44 2.31 -3.58
N SER A 25 0.88 2.59 -4.81
CA SER A 25 2.30 2.80 -5.13
C SER A 25 2.89 3.99 -4.36
N LEU A 26 2.14 5.09 -4.28
CA LEU A 26 2.56 6.28 -3.55
C LEU A 26 2.66 6.01 -2.04
N TRP A 27 1.70 5.29 -1.46
CA TRP A 27 1.71 4.95 -0.04
C TRP A 27 2.93 4.10 0.32
N ILE A 28 3.21 3.03 -0.44
CA ILE A 28 4.39 2.18 -0.23
C ILE A 28 5.68 3.02 -0.32
N THR A 29 5.74 3.92 -1.29
CA THR A 29 6.89 4.83 -1.47
C THR A 29 7.09 5.75 -0.27
N LEU A 30 6.01 6.35 0.24
CA LEU A 30 6.05 7.22 1.42
C LEU A 30 6.43 6.45 2.69
N THR A 31 5.84 5.27 2.91
CA THR A 31 6.16 4.40 4.07
C THR A 31 7.65 4.01 4.06
N ASN A 32 8.21 3.63 2.91
CA ASN A 32 9.64 3.32 2.78
C ASN A 32 10.55 4.53 3.04
N ILE A 33 10.09 5.75 2.75
CA ILE A 33 10.85 6.98 3.08
C ILE A 33 10.74 7.26 4.58
N HIS A 34 9.55 7.10 5.17
CA HIS A 34 9.29 7.32 6.58
C HIS A 34 10.09 6.38 7.49
N GLU A 35 10.20 5.10 7.10
CA GLU A 35 11.01 4.08 7.76
C GLU A 35 12.51 4.46 7.73
N LYS A 36 13.03 4.88 6.58
CA LYS A 36 14.41 5.40 6.44
C LYS A 36 14.69 6.67 7.24
N LEU A 37 13.64 7.42 7.57
CA LEU A 37 13.72 8.60 8.42
C LEU A 37 13.47 8.27 9.89
N LEU A 38 13.51 6.98 10.27
CA LEU A 38 13.34 6.49 11.64
C LEU A 38 12.02 6.96 12.25
N TRP A 39 10.94 6.96 11.46
CA TRP A 39 9.58 7.25 11.92
C TRP A 39 9.37 8.65 12.51
N ARG A 40 10.10 9.66 12.00
CA ARG A 40 9.86 11.07 12.34
C ARG A 40 8.39 11.45 12.18
N GLU A 41 7.88 12.29 13.07
CA GLU A 41 6.47 12.72 13.05
C GLU A 41 6.07 13.33 11.70
N SER A 42 6.96 14.11 11.10
CA SER A 42 6.76 14.69 9.77
C SER A 42 8.07 14.73 8.98
N PHE A 43 7.96 14.78 7.66
CA PHE A 43 9.12 14.88 6.77
C PHE A 43 8.81 15.64 5.49
N VAL A 44 9.82 16.33 4.98
CA VAL A 44 9.76 17.07 3.72
C VAL A 44 10.31 16.21 2.60
N VAL A 45 9.58 16.09 1.49
CA VAL A 45 10.06 15.42 0.29
C VAL A 45 9.52 16.11 -0.96
N SER A 46 10.37 16.24 -1.98
CA SER A 46 9.95 16.86 -3.24
C SER A 46 8.96 15.98 -4.01
N SER A 47 7.98 16.63 -4.65
CA SER A 47 6.99 15.93 -5.49
C SER A 47 7.64 15.20 -6.66
N SER A 48 8.73 15.72 -7.22
CA SER A 48 9.47 15.07 -8.31
C SER A 48 10.13 13.77 -7.86
N LYS A 49 10.74 13.76 -6.67
CA LYS A 49 11.35 12.54 -6.09
C LYS A 49 10.31 11.46 -5.81
N LEU A 50 9.14 11.86 -5.30
CA LEU A 50 8.03 10.93 -5.09
C LEU A 50 7.48 10.35 -6.40
N GLN A 51 7.28 11.19 -7.42
CA GLN A 51 6.84 10.75 -8.76
C GLN A 51 7.77 9.70 -9.34
N VAL A 52 9.09 9.96 -9.33
CA VAL A 52 10.09 9.02 -9.86
C VAL A 52 10.10 7.73 -9.06
N LYS A 53 10.10 7.79 -7.72
CA LYS A 53 10.15 6.59 -6.87
C LYS A 53 8.89 5.74 -6.94
N ALA A 54 7.72 6.38 -7.05
CA ALA A 54 6.44 5.69 -7.16
C ALA A 54 6.11 5.25 -8.60
N GLY A 55 6.93 5.64 -9.59
CA GLY A 55 6.67 5.35 -11.01
C GLY A 55 5.41 6.04 -11.54
N LEU A 56 5.13 7.26 -11.08
CA LEU A 56 3.89 7.99 -11.40
C LEU A 56 4.17 9.23 -12.25
N SER A 57 3.30 9.46 -13.24
CA SER A 57 3.21 10.77 -13.89
C SER A 57 2.69 11.82 -12.92
N GLN A 58 2.92 13.11 -13.23
CA GLN A 58 2.45 14.21 -12.38
C GLN A 58 0.93 14.17 -12.11
N ARG A 59 0.13 13.85 -13.14
CA ARG A 59 -1.32 13.73 -13.01
C ARG A 59 -1.72 12.54 -12.13
N ALA A 60 -1.07 11.39 -12.32
CA ALA A 60 -1.31 10.19 -11.52
C ALA A 60 -0.90 10.40 -10.05
N PHE A 61 0.23 11.06 -9.82
CA PHE A 61 0.69 11.43 -8.48
C PHE A 61 -0.29 12.35 -7.76
N LYS A 62 -0.80 13.38 -8.43
CA LYS A 62 -1.78 14.31 -7.83
C LYS A 62 -3.03 13.55 -7.36
N ARG A 63 -3.61 12.72 -8.23
CA ARG A 63 -4.80 11.90 -7.92
C ARG A 63 -4.54 10.92 -6.79
N GLY A 64 -3.45 10.14 -6.87
CA GLY A 64 -3.09 9.18 -5.83
C GLY A 64 -2.87 9.85 -4.49
N ARG A 65 -2.27 11.04 -4.47
CA ARG A 65 -2.09 11.81 -3.22
C ARG A 65 -3.41 12.30 -2.64
N GLU A 66 -4.29 12.86 -3.46
CA GLU A 66 -5.64 13.30 -3.03
C GLU A 66 -6.45 12.13 -2.46
N GLU A 67 -6.39 10.97 -3.10
CA GLU A 67 -7.06 9.75 -2.63
C GLU A 67 -6.49 9.26 -1.29
N LEU A 68 -5.17 9.27 -1.09
CA LEU A 68 -4.58 8.91 0.20
C LEU A 68 -4.94 9.88 1.33
N ILE A 69 -5.05 11.17 1.03
CA ILE A 69 -5.51 12.19 2.00
C ILE A 69 -6.98 11.94 2.35
N TYR A 70 -7.83 11.76 1.33
CA TYR A 70 -9.26 11.53 1.50
C TYR A 70 -9.56 10.29 2.35
N ASN A 71 -8.84 9.19 2.11
CA ASN A 71 -8.99 7.94 2.88
C ASN A 71 -8.22 7.94 4.21
N GLY A 72 -7.61 9.06 4.61
CA GLY A 72 -6.95 9.19 5.91
C GLY A 72 -5.68 8.35 6.09
N PHE A 73 -5.00 7.98 5.00
CA PHE A 73 -3.72 7.25 5.08
C PHE A 73 -2.53 8.17 5.36
N ILE A 74 -2.61 9.43 4.91
CA ILE A 74 -1.55 10.44 5.07
C ILE A 74 -2.16 11.81 5.37
N GLN A 75 -1.35 12.68 5.97
CA GLN A 75 -1.62 14.12 6.07
C GLN A 75 -0.54 14.87 5.29
N VAL A 76 -0.95 15.92 4.58
CA VAL A 76 -0.04 16.73 3.76
C VAL A 76 -0.29 18.21 4.03
N THR A 77 0.77 18.92 4.41
CA THR A 77 0.77 20.38 4.50
C THR A 77 1.50 20.95 3.30
N PHE A 78 0.80 21.79 2.54
CA PHE A 78 1.38 22.53 1.42
C PHE A 78 1.99 23.82 1.96
N GLY A 79 3.27 24.08 1.65
CA GLY A 79 3.89 25.36 1.95
C GLY A 79 3.49 26.45 0.95
N ASP A 80 3.86 27.68 1.26
CA ASP A 80 3.75 28.80 0.32
C ASP A 80 4.59 28.55 -0.94
N SER A 81 4.21 29.22 -2.04
CA SER A 81 4.69 28.99 -3.41
C SER A 81 6.16 28.55 -3.49
N ASN A 82 6.37 27.37 -4.10
CA ASN A 82 7.68 26.73 -4.39
C ASN A 82 8.33 25.90 -3.27
N GLN A 83 7.73 25.81 -2.07
CA GLN A 83 8.22 24.89 -1.04
C GLN A 83 7.74 23.44 -1.24
N SER A 84 8.59 22.48 -0.86
CA SER A 84 8.20 21.05 -0.86
C SER A 84 7.16 20.79 0.22
N ALA A 85 6.18 19.95 -0.09
CA ALA A 85 5.13 19.59 0.86
C ALA A 85 5.70 18.81 2.05
N VAL A 86 5.11 19.04 3.23
CA VAL A 86 5.38 18.30 4.46
C VAL A 86 4.40 17.14 4.54
N TYR A 87 4.91 15.93 4.75
CA TYR A 87 4.13 14.71 4.86
C TYR A 87 4.17 14.18 6.28
N ARG A 88 3.03 13.63 6.73
CA ARG A 88 2.90 12.83 7.94
C ARG A 88 2.16 11.55 7.60
N MET A 89 2.73 10.42 8.01
CA MET A 89 2.07 9.12 7.89
C MET A 89 1.09 8.93 9.04
N VAL A 90 -0.10 8.41 8.76
CA VAL A 90 -1.07 8.05 9.79
C VAL A 90 -0.75 6.64 10.28
N GLN A 91 -0.63 6.46 11.59
CA GLN A 91 -0.52 5.12 12.19
C GLN A 91 -1.87 4.42 12.03
N LEU A 92 -1.90 3.31 11.29
CA LEU A 92 -3.15 2.62 10.96
C LEU A 92 -3.56 1.63 12.06
N TYR A 93 -2.59 1.12 12.81
CA TYR A 93 -2.81 0.12 13.85
C TYR A 93 -2.84 0.75 15.25
N SER A 94 -3.52 0.08 16.19
CA SER A 94 -3.47 0.43 17.61
C SER A 94 -2.42 -0.39 18.34
N ASP A 95 -1.63 0.24 19.21
CA ASP A 95 -0.69 -0.46 20.11
C ASP A 95 -1.37 -1.06 21.33
N LEU A 96 -2.62 -0.66 21.60
CA LEU A 96 -3.45 -1.38 22.54
C LEU A 96 -3.72 -2.77 21.96
N GLN A 97 -3.27 -3.80 22.67
CA GLN A 97 -3.60 -5.20 22.43
C GLN A 97 -5.10 -5.45 22.65
N SER A 98 -5.97 -4.76 21.93
CA SER A 98 -7.41 -4.99 21.95
C SER A 98 -7.70 -6.11 20.96
N ILE A 99 -7.67 -7.36 21.47
CA ILE A 99 -8.57 -8.45 21.10
C ILE A 99 -9.03 -8.40 19.62
N LYS A 100 -8.13 -8.62 18.64
CA LYS A 100 -8.54 -9.12 17.31
C LYS A 100 -8.82 -10.63 17.40
N LEU A 101 -9.59 -11.07 18.41
CA LEU A 101 -10.34 -12.33 18.32
C LEU A 101 -11.60 -12.02 17.51
N GLY A 102 -11.62 -12.39 16.23
CA GLY A 102 -12.88 -12.39 15.49
C GLY A 102 -12.82 -12.41 13.96
N ARG A 103 -11.69 -12.10 13.32
CA ARG A 103 -11.60 -12.10 11.85
C ARG A 103 -10.30 -12.70 11.30
N ARG A 104 -9.98 -13.91 11.73
CA ARG A 104 -9.38 -14.87 10.79
C ARG A 104 -10.54 -15.68 10.23
N VAL A 105 -11.05 -15.28 9.07
CA VAL A 105 -11.80 -16.23 8.25
C VAL A 105 -10.79 -17.30 7.88
N ILE A 106 -10.87 -18.45 8.55
CA ILE A 106 -10.24 -19.67 8.05
C ILE A 106 -11.02 -20.00 6.78
N VAL A 107 -10.54 -19.51 5.63
CA VAL A 107 -10.99 -20.03 4.36
C VAL A 107 -10.42 -21.43 4.29
N ASN A 108 -11.22 -22.43 4.68
CA ASN A 108 -10.97 -23.82 4.34
C ASN A 108 -11.08 -23.93 2.82
N HIS A 109 -10.01 -23.58 2.11
CA HIS A 109 -9.93 -23.82 0.69
C HIS A 109 -9.66 -25.32 0.50
N LYS A 110 -10.74 -26.12 0.56
CA LYS A 110 -10.73 -27.48 0.00
C LYS A 110 -10.53 -27.33 -1.50
N MET A 111 -9.27 -27.34 -1.93
CA MET A 111 -8.90 -27.48 -3.34
C MET A 111 -9.33 -28.85 -3.81
N ASN A 112 -10.57 -28.99 -4.26
CA ASN A 112 -11.02 -30.16 -5.00
C ASN A 112 -10.81 -29.89 -6.49
N HIS A 113 -9.56 -29.69 -6.89
CA HIS A 113 -9.21 -29.70 -8.31
C HIS A 113 -8.55 -31.03 -8.65
N LYS A 114 -9.35 -31.93 -9.26
CA LYS A 114 -8.80 -32.98 -10.13
C LYS A 114 -8.10 -32.27 -11.29
N VAL A 115 -6.82 -32.00 -11.15
CA VAL A 115 -5.99 -31.52 -12.28
C VAL A 115 -5.48 -32.77 -12.99
N SER A 116 -6.05 -33.07 -14.16
CA SER A 116 -5.46 -34.04 -15.08
C SER A 116 -4.25 -33.38 -15.77
N PRO A 117 -3.07 -34.02 -15.81
CA PRO A 117 -1.92 -33.47 -16.52
C PRO A 117 -2.17 -33.40 -18.03
N LEU A 118 -1.91 -32.26 -18.67
CA LEU A 118 -1.84 -32.15 -20.13
C LEU A 118 -0.53 -32.80 -20.63
N ILE A 119 -0.49 -34.12 -20.66
CA ILE A 119 0.52 -34.85 -21.43
C ILE A 119 -0.01 -34.94 -22.87
N LYS A 120 0.42 -34.02 -23.74
CA LYS A 120 0.26 -34.17 -25.19
C LYS A 120 1.21 -35.27 -25.68
N HIS A 121 0.75 -36.51 -25.64
CA HIS A 121 1.45 -37.63 -26.26
C HIS A 121 1.34 -37.49 -27.78
N LYS A 122 2.40 -37.00 -28.44
CA LYS A 122 2.57 -37.22 -29.88
C LYS A 122 3.10 -38.64 -30.06
N GLN A 123 2.20 -39.61 -30.22
CA GLN A 123 2.54 -40.86 -30.88
C GLN A 123 2.62 -40.55 -32.39
N LYS A 124 3.83 -40.54 -32.95
CA LYS A 124 3.99 -40.81 -34.38
C LYS A 124 4.14 -42.33 -34.50
N LEU A 125 3.14 -42.96 -35.09
CA LEU A 125 3.20 -44.36 -35.52
C LEU A 125 3.34 -44.39 -37.05
N LYS A 126 4.24 -45.29 -37.46
CA LYS A 126 4.65 -45.72 -38.81
C LYS A 126 5.60 -44.79 -39.57
#